data_AF-A0A7S4F174-F1
#
_entry.id   AF-A0A7S4F174-F1
#
_cell.length_a   1.000
_cell.length_b   1.000
_cell.length_c   1.000
_cell.angle_alpha   90.00
_cell.angle_beta   90.00
_cell.angle_gamma   90.00
#
_symmetry.space_group_name_H-M   'P 1'
#
loop_
_entity.id
_entity.type
_entity.pdbx_description
1 polymer ?
#
loop_
_entity_poly.entity_id
_entity_poly.type
_entity_poly.pdbx_seq_one_letter_code
_entity_poly.pdbx_strand_id
1 'polypeptide(L)'
;GCEFVDAPVSGGVVGAEAATLTFMVGAATADAVERARPVLELMGQRVLHCGDVGSGQAAKLSNNLVLAVSMIGVAEGMLLGERLGVDKKVLASIFNSSSARCWSSDTYNPCPGVMDNVPAARDYQGGFAVNLMRKDLGLALGTAPPT
;
A
#
# COMPACT_ATOMS: atom_id res chain seq x y z
N GLY A 1 31.61 -10.54 11.58
CA GLY A 1 30.80 -9.70 10.68
C GLY A 1 29.39 -9.58 11.24
N CYS A 2 28.57 -8.69 10.67
CA CYS A 2 27.14 -8.58 11.00
C CYS A 2 26.29 -9.10 9.84
N GLU A 3 25.08 -9.58 10.14
CA GLU A 3 24.07 -9.89 9.12
C GLU A 3 23.14 -8.69 8.93
N PHE A 4 22.76 -8.44 7.69
CA PHE A 4 21.90 -7.33 7.28
C PHE A 4 20.57 -7.87 6.73
N VAL A 5 19.49 -7.14 7.03
CA VAL A 5 18.14 -7.46 6.59
C VAL A 5 17.45 -6.15 6.19
N ASP A 6 16.89 -6.07 4.98
CA ASP A 6 15.95 -4.99 4.62
C ASP A 6 14.52 -5.41 4.97
N ALA A 7 13.80 -4.57 5.70
CA ALA A 7 12.45 -4.87 6.17
C ALA A 7 11.48 -3.68 5.99
N PRO A 8 11.21 -3.22 4.75
CA PRO A 8 10.20 -2.19 4.53
C PRO A 8 8.81 -2.65 5.00
N VAL A 9 7.99 -1.65 5.35
CA VAL A 9 6.67 -1.87 5.95
C VAL A 9 5.52 -1.41 5.05
N SER A 10 4.36 -2.06 5.20
CA SER A 10 3.06 -1.63 4.69
C SER A 10 2.03 -1.58 5.83
N GLY A 11 1.06 -0.67 5.77
CA GLY A 11 0.03 -0.45 6.80
C GLY A 11 -0.20 1.01 7.22
N GLY A 12 0.68 1.93 6.79
CA GLY A 12 0.55 3.36 7.07
C GLY A 12 0.66 3.72 8.55
N VAL A 13 0.32 4.97 8.90
CA VAL A 13 0.40 5.48 10.29
C VAL A 13 -0.52 4.69 11.22
N VAL A 14 -1.75 4.40 10.79
CA VAL A 14 -2.73 3.62 11.58
C VAL A 14 -2.20 2.22 11.91
N GLY A 15 -1.59 1.53 10.92
CA GLY A 15 -1.00 0.22 11.16
C GLY A 15 0.24 0.27 12.07
N ALA A 16 1.02 1.36 12.00
CA ALA A 16 2.17 1.55 12.88
C ALA A 16 1.74 1.78 14.34
N GLU A 17 0.76 2.66 14.57
CA GLU A 17 0.21 2.94 15.91
C GLU A 17 -0.44 1.70 16.53
N ALA A 18 -1.10 0.87 15.71
CA ALA A 18 -1.77 -0.35 16.16
C ALA A 18 -0.84 -1.59 16.23
N ALA A 19 0.45 -1.45 15.88
CA ALA A 19 1.39 -2.56 15.75
C ALA A 19 0.90 -3.68 14.81
N THR A 20 0.22 -3.31 13.71
CA THR A 20 -0.36 -4.24 12.72
C THR A 20 0.31 -4.16 11.36
N LEU A 21 1.51 -3.60 11.28
CA LEU A 21 2.30 -3.52 10.06
C LEU A 21 2.55 -4.90 9.44
N THR A 22 2.72 -4.89 8.11
CA THR A 22 3.29 -6.00 7.36
C THR A 22 4.73 -5.66 6.99
N PHE A 23 5.67 -6.48 7.42
CA PHE A 23 7.09 -6.42 7.06
C PHE A 23 7.37 -7.34 5.86
N MET A 24 8.02 -6.78 4.84
CA MET A 24 8.53 -7.49 3.67
C MET A 24 10.04 -7.60 3.83
N VAL A 25 10.57 -8.79 4.04
CA VAL A 25 11.91 -8.99 4.58
C VAL A 25 12.82 -9.62 3.53
N GLY A 26 13.89 -8.94 3.13
CA GLY A 26 14.98 -9.50 2.33
C GLY A 26 16.19 -9.84 3.20
N ALA A 27 16.71 -11.06 3.08
CA ALA A 27 17.86 -11.52 3.85
C ALA A 27 18.63 -12.63 3.13
N ALA A 28 19.95 -12.67 3.34
CA ALA A 28 20.81 -13.69 2.73
C ALA A 28 20.53 -15.12 3.24
N THR A 29 19.96 -15.25 4.44
CA THR A 29 19.65 -16.55 5.05
C THR A 29 18.30 -16.50 5.77
N ALA A 30 17.63 -17.65 5.86
CA ALA A 30 16.42 -17.77 6.66
C ALA A 30 16.69 -17.51 8.16
N ASP A 31 17.85 -17.92 8.66
CA ASP A 31 18.25 -17.67 10.05
C ASP A 31 18.32 -16.18 10.38
N ALA A 32 18.77 -15.34 9.44
CA ALA A 32 18.77 -13.89 9.62
C ALA A 32 17.35 -13.34 9.83
N VAL A 33 16.37 -13.88 9.07
CA VAL A 33 14.95 -13.51 9.20
C VAL A 33 14.41 -13.94 10.57
N GLU A 34 14.67 -15.17 10.98
CA GLU A 34 14.19 -15.69 12.27
C GLU A 34 14.80 -14.96 13.47
N ARG A 35 16.03 -14.48 13.37
CA ARG A 35 16.62 -13.63 14.41
C ARG A 35 16.02 -12.21 14.44
N ALA A 36 15.58 -11.68 13.30
CA ALA A 36 14.92 -10.38 13.22
C ALA A 36 13.43 -10.44 13.65
N ARG A 37 12.77 -11.57 13.40
CA ARG A 37 11.32 -11.79 13.59
C ARG A 37 10.80 -11.33 14.96
N PRO A 38 11.41 -11.67 16.11
CA PRO A 38 10.89 -11.26 17.42
C PRO A 38 10.81 -9.74 17.60
N VAL A 39 11.70 -8.98 16.96
CA VAL A 39 11.68 -7.52 17.02
C VAL A 39 10.63 -6.95 16.08
N LEU A 40 10.50 -7.52 14.88
CA LEU A 40 9.53 -7.06 13.88
C LEU A 40 8.09 -7.33 14.33
N GLU A 41 7.84 -8.47 15.00
CA GLU A 41 6.51 -8.84 15.52
C GLU A 41 6.03 -7.96 16.68
N LEU A 42 6.90 -7.15 17.30
CA LEU A 42 6.48 -6.11 18.26
C LEU A 42 5.79 -4.92 17.56
N MET A 43 6.00 -4.74 16.26
CA MET A 43 5.52 -3.61 15.48
C MET A 43 4.54 -4.01 14.37
N GLY A 44 4.37 -5.31 14.13
CA GLY A 44 3.59 -5.81 13.01
C GLY A 44 3.02 -7.19 13.23
N GLN A 45 1.97 -7.51 12.47
CA GLN A 45 1.27 -8.79 12.52
C GLN A 45 1.77 -9.78 11.48
N ARG A 46 2.54 -9.33 10.48
CA ARG A 46 3.00 -10.16 9.37
C ARG A 46 4.45 -9.88 9.08
N VAL A 47 5.26 -10.93 9.05
CA VAL A 47 6.69 -10.89 8.66
C VAL A 47 6.89 -11.90 7.53
N LEU A 48 7.08 -11.39 6.32
CA LEU A 48 7.15 -12.17 5.08
C LEU A 48 8.57 -12.17 4.54
N HIS A 49 9.19 -13.35 4.41
CA HIS A 49 10.49 -13.48 3.76
C HIS A 49 10.33 -13.39 2.23
N CYS A 50 10.93 -12.39 1.60
CA CYS A 50 10.79 -12.05 0.18
C CYS A 50 11.91 -12.62 -0.70
N GLY A 51 12.97 -13.17 -0.11
CA GLY A 51 14.17 -13.64 -0.80
C GLY A 51 15.44 -12.98 -0.25
N ASP A 52 16.47 -12.88 -1.09
CA ASP A 52 17.76 -12.28 -0.71
C ASP A 52 17.65 -10.78 -0.37
N VAL A 53 18.71 -10.20 0.18
CA VAL A 53 18.81 -8.77 0.50
C VAL A 53 18.41 -7.91 -0.71
N GLY A 54 17.51 -6.95 -0.47
CA GLY A 54 16.91 -6.06 -1.46
C GLY A 54 15.54 -6.54 -1.96
N SER A 55 15.19 -7.82 -1.78
CA SER A 55 13.90 -8.36 -2.20
C SER A 55 12.71 -7.77 -1.43
N GLY A 56 12.90 -7.39 -0.16
CA GLY A 56 11.88 -6.71 0.63
C GLY A 56 11.54 -5.35 0.02
N GLN A 57 12.57 -4.58 -0.37
CA GLN A 57 12.38 -3.32 -1.11
C GLN A 57 11.69 -3.53 -2.46
N ALA A 58 12.11 -4.53 -3.24
CA ALA A 58 11.48 -4.84 -4.53
C ALA A 58 9.98 -5.17 -4.36
N ALA A 59 9.64 -5.99 -3.36
CA ALA A 59 8.25 -6.31 -3.03
C ALA A 59 7.46 -5.05 -2.64
N LYS A 60 8.04 -4.16 -1.83
CA LYS A 60 7.40 -2.92 -1.41
C LYS A 60 7.14 -1.98 -2.58
N LEU A 61 8.12 -1.78 -3.45
CA LEU A 61 7.99 -0.93 -4.64
C LEU A 61 6.92 -1.48 -5.60
N SER A 62 6.91 -2.79 -5.80
CA SER A 62 5.91 -3.47 -6.65
C SER A 62 4.49 -3.30 -6.09
N ASN A 63 4.30 -3.48 -4.78
CA ASN A 63 3.03 -3.24 -4.11
C ASN A 63 2.57 -1.78 -4.25
N ASN A 64 3.46 -0.82 -4.06
CA ASN A 64 3.11 0.60 -4.12
C ASN A 64 2.82 1.07 -5.55
N LEU A 65 3.44 0.47 -6.57
CA LEU A 65 3.06 0.69 -7.96
C LEU A 65 1.62 0.25 -8.25
N VAL A 66 1.25 -0.97 -7.86
CA VAL A 66 -0.12 -1.48 -8.02
C VAL A 66 -1.11 -0.58 -7.28
N LEU A 67 -0.80 -0.20 -6.03
CA LEU A 67 -1.62 0.73 -5.25
C LEU A 67 -1.85 2.06 -5.99
N ALA A 68 -0.81 2.65 -6.57
CA ALA A 68 -0.92 3.92 -7.29
C ALA A 68 -1.82 3.80 -8.53
N VAL A 69 -1.61 2.77 -9.35
CA VAL A 69 -2.43 2.53 -10.56
C VAL A 69 -3.89 2.31 -10.19
N SER A 70 -4.16 1.46 -9.20
CA SER A 70 -5.52 1.21 -8.73
C SER A 70 -6.18 2.45 -8.14
N MET A 71 -5.46 3.26 -7.35
CA MET A 71 -5.99 4.51 -6.78
C MET A 71 -6.42 5.50 -7.86
N ILE A 72 -5.60 5.69 -8.90
CA ILE A 72 -5.92 6.55 -10.04
C ILE A 72 -7.15 6.00 -10.77
N GLY A 73 -7.17 4.71 -11.08
CA GLY A 73 -8.30 4.08 -11.77
C GLY A 73 -9.62 4.20 -10.99
N VAL A 74 -9.60 4.04 -9.66
CA VAL A 74 -10.79 4.25 -8.82
C VAL A 74 -11.21 5.72 -8.84
N ALA A 75 -10.28 6.66 -8.71
CA ALA A 75 -10.61 8.09 -8.73
C ALA A 75 -11.25 8.51 -10.06
N GLU A 76 -10.68 8.09 -11.19
CA GLU A 76 -11.23 8.36 -12.53
C GLU A 76 -12.58 7.68 -12.74
N GLY A 77 -12.73 6.42 -12.33
CA GLY A 77 -13.99 5.69 -12.43
C GLY A 77 -15.12 6.32 -11.60
N MET A 78 -14.80 6.77 -10.38
CA MET A 78 -15.74 7.49 -9.52
C MET A 78 -16.18 8.80 -10.16
N LEU A 79 -15.21 9.61 -10.62
CA LEU A 79 -15.49 10.88 -11.29
C LEU A 79 -16.36 10.69 -12.54
N LEU A 80 -16.06 9.69 -13.37
CA LEU A 80 -16.85 9.39 -14.56
C LEU A 80 -18.29 9.03 -14.20
N GLY A 81 -18.49 8.10 -13.26
CA GLY A 81 -19.83 7.68 -12.87
C GLY A 81 -20.66 8.80 -12.23
N GLU A 82 -20.05 9.65 -11.40
CA GLU A 82 -20.71 10.84 -10.86
C GLU A 82 -21.12 11.83 -11.96
N ARG A 83 -20.26 12.05 -12.96
CA ARG A 83 -20.58 12.92 -14.11
C ARG A 83 -21.68 12.35 -15.00
N LEU A 84 -21.84 11.03 -15.01
CA LEU A 84 -22.95 10.35 -15.68
C LEU A 84 -24.22 10.27 -14.81
N GLY A 85 -24.20 10.86 -13.61
CA GLY A 85 -25.38 10.97 -12.73
C GLY A 85 -25.60 9.79 -11.80
N VAL A 86 -24.61 8.89 -11.65
CA VAL A 86 -24.69 7.79 -10.67
C VAL A 86 -24.31 8.31 -9.29
N ASP A 87 -25.12 7.98 -8.27
CA ASP A 87 -24.76 8.28 -6.89
C ASP A 87 -23.44 7.60 -6.51
N LYS A 88 -22.53 8.36 -5.90
CA LYS A 88 -21.18 7.90 -5.54
C LYS A 88 -21.18 6.71 -4.57
N LYS A 89 -22.12 6.62 -3.62
CA LYS A 89 -22.17 5.49 -2.68
C LYS A 89 -22.66 4.23 -3.39
N VAL A 90 -23.64 4.36 -4.28
CA VAL A 90 -24.08 3.27 -5.15
C VAL A 90 -22.93 2.80 -6.05
N LEU A 91 -22.22 3.72 -6.70
CA LEU A 91 -21.10 3.41 -7.57
C LEU A 91 -19.96 2.71 -6.83
N ALA A 92 -19.60 3.20 -5.64
CA ALA A 92 -18.60 2.54 -4.78
C ALA A 92 -19.03 1.13 -4.38
N SER A 93 -20.32 0.93 -4.05
CA SER A 93 -20.87 -0.40 -3.78
C SER A 93 -20.79 -1.34 -5.00
N ILE A 94 -20.98 -0.82 -6.21
CA ILE A 94 -20.81 -1.59 -7.46
C ILE A 94 -19.34 -1.99 -7.61
N PHE A 95 -18.39 -1.06 -7.47
CA PHE A 95 -16.97 -1.39 -7.56
C PHE A 95 -16.59 -2.47 -6.54
N ASN A 96 -17.04 -2.34 -5.30
CA ASN A 96 -16.70 -3.25 -4.20
C ASN A 96 -17.38 -4.62 -4.26
N SER A 97 -18.36 -4.81 -5.16
CA SER A 97 -19.05 -6.09 -5.39
C SER A 97 -18.73 -6.71 -6.75
N SER A 98 -17.88 -6.07 -7.54
CA SER A 98 -17.60 -6.42 -8.93
C SER A 98 -16.10 -6.51 -9.21
N SER A 99 -15.72 -6.66 -10.48
CA SER A 99 -14.33 -6.84 -10.94
C SER A 99 -13.42 -5.64 -10.68
N ALA A 100 -13.96 -4.44 -10.43
CA ALA A 100 -13.20 -3.24 -10.13
C ALA A 100 -12.70 -3.19 -8.66
N ARG A 101 -13.12 -4.14 -7.81
CA ARG A 101 -12.78 -4.14 -6.38
C ARG A 101 -11.27 -4.15 -6.16
N CYS A 102 -10.80 -3.20 -5.37
CA CYS A 102 -9.42 -3.17 -4.86
C CYS A 102 -9.38 -2.44 -3.51
N TRP A 103 -8.22 -2.46 -2.85
CA TRP A 103 -8.02 -1.78 -1.56
C TRP A 103 -8.39 -0.28 -1.62
N SER A 104 -8.05 0.38 -2.74
CA SER A 104 -8.38 1.79 -2.95
C SER A 104 -9.88 2.04 -3.05
N SER A 105 -10.71 1.07 -3.45
CA SER A 105 -12.17 1.24 -3.56
C SER A 105 -12.92 0.87 -2.29
N ASP A 106 -12.49 -0.18 -1.58
CA ASP A 106 -13.21 -0.75 -0.42
C ASP A 106 -12.69 -0.28 0.94
N THR A 107 -11.44 0.15 1.02
CA THR A 107 -10.78 0.53 2.28
C THR A 107 -10.35 2.00 2.31
N TYR A 108 -10.04 2.58 1.15
CA TYR A 108 -9.43 3.92 1.07
C TYR A 108 -10.00 4.79 -0.07
N ASN A 109 -11.33 4.79 -0.22
CA ASN A 109 -11.99 5.42 -1.35
C ASN A 109 -11.61 6.91 -1.52
N PRO A 110 -11.19 7.36 -2.72
CA PRO A 110 -10.70 8.72 -2.95
C PRO A 110 -11.82 9.77 -3.10
N CYS A 111 -13.08 9.36 -3.21
CA CYS A 111 -14.21 10.26 -3.40
C CYS A 111 -14.77 10.77 -2.04
N PRO A 112 -14.80 12.10 -1.79
CA PRO A 112 -15.33 12.66 -0.56
C PRO A 112 -16.79 12.27 -0.29
N GLY A 113 -17.08 11.87 0.95
CA GLY A 113 -18.42 11.47 1.39
C GLY A 113 -18.82 10.02 1.05
N VAL A 114 -17.91 9.22 0.48
CA VAL A 114 -18.12 7.76 0.32
C VAL A 114 -17.76 6.99 1.60
N MET A 115 -16.65 7.35 2.25
CA MET A 115 -16.18 6.75 3.51
C MET A 115 -15.78 7.85 4.49
N ASP A 116 -16.03 7.65 5.79
CA ASP A 116 -15.82 8.70 6.81
C ASP A 116 -14.39 8.70 7.41
N ASN A 117 -13.72 7.54 7.44
CA ASN A 117 -12.43 7.37 8.14
C ASN A 117 -11.19 7.47 7.23
N VAL A 118 -11.33 8.02 6.03
CA VAL A 118 -10.28 8.12 5.01
C VAL A 118 -9.90 9.58 4.76
N PRO A 119 -8.72 9.88 4.17
CA PRO A 119 -8.32 11.27 3.89
C PRO A 119 -9.33 12.05 3.05
N ALA A 120 -10.03 11.40 2.12
CA ALA A 120 -11.06 12.05 1.30
C ALA A 120 -12.22 12.65 2.11
N ALA A 121 -12.45 12.20 3.36
CA ALA A 121 -13.44 12.78 4.27
C ALA A 121 -12.95 14.04 5.02
N ARG A 122 -11.66 14.36 4.91
CA ARG A 122 -10.98 15.41 5.68
C ARG A 122 -9.99 16.18 4.82
N ASP A 123 -10.44 16.63 3.65
CA ASP A 123 -9.66 17.45 2.69
C ASP A 123 -8.27 16.88 2.39
N TYR A 124 -8.19 15.55 2.28
CA TYR A 124 -6.98 14.78 1.99
C TYR A 124 -5.85 14.98 3.00
N GLN A 125 -6.17 15.38 4.23
CA GLN A 125 -5.20 15.55 5.31
C GLN A 125 -4.76 14.21 5.94
N GLY A 126 -3.47 14.10 6.22
CA GLY A 126 -2.83 12.90 6.77
C GLY A 126 -2.75 11.74 5.77
N GLY A 127 -2.64 10.52 6.28
CA GLY A 127 -2.51 9.33 5.43
C GLY A 127 -1.13 9.17 4.81
N PHE A 128 -1.06 8.67 3.58
CA PHE A 128 0.19 8.48 2.86
C PHE A 128 0.45 9.68 1.92
N ALA A 129 1.50 10.44 2.22
CA ALA A 129 1.80 11.68 1.50
C ALA A 129 2.12 11.45 0.01
N VAL A 130 1.56 12.29 -0.87
CA VAL A 130 1.78 12.22 -2.32
C VAL A 130 3.27 12.26 -2.70
N ASN A 131 4.08 13.06 -1.98
CA ASN A 131 5.53 13.11 -2.22
C ASN A 131 6.22 11.77 -1.93
N LEU A 132 5.74 11.00 -0.95
CA LEU A 132 6.27 9.67 -0.66
C LEU A 132 5.85 8.67 -1.73
N MET A 133 4.59 8.72 -2.19
CA MET A 133 4.14 7.91 -3.32
C MET A 133 4.96 8.19 -4.58
N ARG A 134 5.17 9.47 -4.91
CA ARG A 134 6.02 9.88 -6.05
C ARG A 134 7.45 9.35 -5.91
N LYS A 135 8.02 9.39 -4.71
CA LYS A 135 9.36 8.82 -4.44
C LYS A 135 9.38 7.32 -4.72
N ASP A 136 8.40 6.58 -4.20
CA ASP A 136 8.33 5.13 -4.38
C ASP A 136 8.11 4.75 -5.86
N LEU A 137 7.25 5.48 -6.60
CA LEU A 137 7.09 5.27 -8.04
C LEU A 137 8.35 5.59 -8.83
N GLY A 138 9.07 6.66 -8.45
CA GLY A 138 10.35 7.00 -9.06
C GLY A 138 11.40 5.91 -8.85
N LEU A 139 11.46 5.32 -7.65
CA LEU A 139 12.32 4.17 -7.37
C LEU A 139 11.90 2.95 -8.19
N ALA A 140 10.61 2.61 -8.21
CA ALA A 140 10.09 1.47 -8.97
C ALA A 140 10.46 1.55 -10.46
N LEU A 141 10.25 2.71 -11.08
CA LEU A 141 10.59 2.96 -12.49
C LEU A 141 12.11 2.98 -12.73
N GLY A 142 12.89 3.52 -11.81
CA GLY A 142 14.35 3.56 -11.92
C GLY A 142 15.04 2.21 -11.72
N THR A 143 14.38 1.27 -11.03
CA THR A 143 14.88 -0.09 -10.78
C THR A 143 14.45 -1.12 -11.82
N ALA A 144 13.47 -0.79 -12.67
CA ALA A 144 13.01 -1.71 -13.71
C ALA A 144 14.10 -1.86 -14.78
N PRO A 145 14.58 -3.09 -15.06
CA PRO A 145 15.49 -3.31 -16.18
C PRO A 145 14.79 -2.94 -17.50
N PRO A 146 15.51 -2.42 -18.50
CA PRO A 146 14.93 -2.20 -19.82
C PRO A 146 14.38 -3.52 -20.37
N THR A 147 13.13 -3.48 -20.83
CA THR A 147 12.44 -4.60 -21.48
C THR A 147 13.02 -4.92 -22.84
#